data_AF-A0A286Y405-F1
#
_entry.id   AF-A0A286Y405-F1
#
_cell.length_a   1.000
_cell.length_b   1.000
_cell.length_c   1.000
_cell.angle_alpha   90.00
_cell.angle_beta   90.00
_cell.angle_gamma   90.00
#
_symmetry.space_group_name_H-M   'P 1'
#
loop_
_entity.id
_entity.type
_entity.pdbx_description
1 polymer ?
#
loop_
_entity_poly.entity_id
_entity_poly.type
_entity_poly.pdbx_seq_one_letter_code
_entity_poly.pdbx_strand_id
1 'polypeptide(L)'
;MSEKENPASKPTPVQDQQGDGRWMSLHHRFVADSKDKEPEVVFIGDSLVQLMHQCEIWRELFSPLHALNFGIGGDSTQHVLWRLENGELEHIRPKIVVVWVGTNNHDHTPEQVTGGIKAIVQLVNQRQPQARVVVLGLLPRGQHPNPLREKNRKVNELVRAALAGHPRAHFLDADPGFVHSDGTISHHDMYDYLHLSRLGYTPVCRALHSLLLSLLAQDQGQNAPLPESTS
;
A
#
# COMPACT_ATOMS: atom_id res chain seq x y z
N MET A 1 -27.87 -7.96 18.93
CA MET A 1 -27.28 -8.78 17.84
C MET A 1 -25.82 -8.39 17.75
N SER A 2 -24.88 -9.29 18.06
CA SER A 2 -23.45 -9.00 17.85
C SER A 2 -23.25 -8.82 16.34
N GLU A 3 -22.88 -7.62 15.92
CA GLU A 3 -22.39 -7.41 14.55
C GLU A 3 -21.24 -8.38 14.32
N LYS A 4 -21.36 -9.26 13.33
CA LYS A 4 -20.26 -10.16 12.97
C LYS A 4 -19.09 -9.29 12.54
N GLU A 5 -17.99 -9.40 13.29
CA GLU A 5 -16.75 -8.68 13.04
C GLU A 5 -16.25 -8.95 11.61
N ASN A 6 -15.81 -7.92 10.88
CA ASN A 6 -15.31 -8.06 9.52
C ASN A 6 -13.95 -8.79 9.53
N PRO A 7 -13.84 -10.01 8.95
CA PRO A 7 -12.60 -10.80 8.98
C PRO A 7 -11.43 -10.11 8.28
N ALA A 8 -11.70 -9.28 7.26
CA ALA A 8 -10.66 -8.54 6.54
C ALA A 8 -10.04 -7.40 7.38
N SER A 9 -10.67 -7.02 8.51
CA SER A 9 -10.15 -6.03 9.47
C SER A 9 -9.82 -6.64 10.83
N LYS A 10 -9.80 -7.97 10.96
CA LYS A 10 -9.42 -8.64 12.20
C LYS A 10 -7.95 -9.05 12.13
N PRO A 11 -7.03 -8.36 12.84
CA PRO A 11 -5.60 -8.59 12.70
C PRO A 11 -5.25 -10.05 13.04
N THR A 12 -4.59 -10.73 12.12
CA THR A 12 -4.09 -12.10 12.31
C THR A 12 -2.80 -12.29 11.51
N PRO A 13 -1.80 -13.02 12.04
CA PRO A 13 -0.64 -13.38 11.25
C PRO A 13 -1.00 -14.47 10.23
N VAL A 14 -0.17 -14.64 9.21
CA VAL A 14 -0.29 -15.80 8.30
C VAL A 14 0.18 -17.05 9.03
N GLN A 15 -0.67 -18.07 9.09
CA GLN A 15 -0.28 -19.37 9.64
C GLN A 15 0.68 -20.08 8.68
N ASP A 16 1.82 -20.53 9.21
CA ASP A 16 2.77 -21.30 8.43
C ASP A 16 2.30 -22.75 8.26
N GLN A 17 1.85 -23.07 7.05
CA GLN A 17 1.47 -24.42 6.65
C GLN A 17 2.58 -25.16 5.90
N GLN A 18 3.70 -24.50 5.60
CA GLN A 18 4.82 -25.07 4.83
C GLN A 18 6.00 -25.46 5.75
N GLY A 19 6.09 -24.86 6.93
CA GLY A 19 7.05 -25.22 7.98
C GLY A 19 8.41 -24.50 7.89
N ASP A 20 8.56 -23.53 7.00
CA ASP A 20 9.82 -22.79 6.78
C ASP A 20 9.90 -21.45 7.54
N GLY A 21 8.81 -21.03 8.19
CA GLY A 21 8.75 -19.80 8.98
C GLY A 21 9.02 -18.50 8.20
N ARG A 22 8.96 -18.52 6.86
CA ARG A 22 9.43 -17.37 6.04
C ARG A 22 8.63 -16.09 6.25
N TRP A 23 7.32 -16.20 6.46
CA TRP A 23 6.46 -15.03 6.66
C TRP A 23 6.83 -14.28 7.94
N MET A 24 6.99 -15.04 9.05
CA MET A 24 7.41 -14.46 10.33
C MET A 24 8.86 -13.94 10.27
N SER A 25 9.74 -14.63 9.53
CA SER A 25 11.12 -14.17 9.31
C SER A 25 11.17 -12.81 8.58
N LEU A 26 10.33 -12.61 7.55
CA LEU A 26 10.20 -11.33 6.87
C LEU A 26 9.68 -10.25 7.80
N HIS A 27 8.63 -10.55 8.58
CA HIS A 27 8.10 -9.62 9.59
C HIS A 27 9.17 -9.19 10.60
N HIS A 28 9.89 -10.14 11.21
CA HIS A 28 10.97 -9.81 12.16
C HIS A 28 12.08 -8.96 11.54
N ARG A 29 12.44 -9.20 10.27
CA ARG A 29 13.38 -8.34 9.55
C ARG A 29 12.85 -6.91 9.44
N PHE A 30 11.57 -6.72 9.13
CA PHE A 30 10.97 -5.39 9.02
C PHE A 30 10.88 -4.68 10.37
N VAL A 31 10.57 -5.39 11.46
CA VAL A 31 10.63 -4.85 12.82
C VAL A 31 12.06 -4.38 13.16
N ALA A 32 13.09 -5.15 12.78
CA ALA A 32 14.48 -4.73 12.96
C ALA A 32 14.84 -3.52 12.08
N ASP A 33 14.41 -3.49 10.83
CA ASP A 33 14.61 -2.34 9.94
C ASP A 33 14.00 -1.05 10.52
N SER A 34 12.79 -1.12 11.08
CA SER A 34 12.15 0.03 11.75
C SER A 34 12.90 0.47 13.01
N LYS A 35 13.55 -0.45 13.71
CA LYS A 35 14.35 -0.13 14.89
C LYS A 35 15.66 0.59 14.54
N ASP A 36 16.29 0.19 13.44
CA ASP A 36 17.66 0.61 13.12
C ASP A 36 17.74 1.73 12.07
N LYS A 37 16.60 2.15 11.49
CA LYS A 37 16.54 3.13 10.40
C LYS A 37 15.49 4.21 10.66
N GLU A 38 15.67 5.36 10.03
CA GLU A 38 14.77 6.51 10.14
C GLU A 38 14.18 6.87 8.75
N PRO A 39 13.17 6.14 8.27
CA PRO A 39 12.59 6.38 6.95
C PRO A 39 11.71 7.62 6.91
N GLU A 40 11.74 8.36 5.78
CA GLU A 40 10.71 9.37 5.50
C GLU A 40 9.45 8.74 4.89
N VAL A 41 9.59 7.64 4.16
CA VAL A 41 8.50 6.93 3.50
C VAL A 41 8.52 5.45 3.84
N VAL A 42 7.38 4.87 4.20
CA VAL A 42 7.25 3.42 4.39
C VAL A 42 6.20 2.88 3.42
N PHE A 43 6.59 1.86 2.65
CA PHE A 43 5.68 1.13 1.78
C PHE A 43 5.30 -0.18 2.47
N ILE A 44 4.00 -0.48 2.53
CA ILE A 44 3.50 -1.73 3.09
C ILE A 44 2.39 -2.30 2.23
N GLY A 45 2.40 -3.62 2.06
CA GLY A 45 1.39 -4.27 1.25
C GLY A 45 1.75 -5.69 0.85
N ASP A 46 1.20 -6.10 -0.28
CA ASP A 46 1.36 -7.45 -0.83
C ASP A 46 2.55 -7.59 -1.79
N SER A 47 2.49 -8.57 -2.71
CA SER A 47 3.54 -8.82 -3.70
C SER A 47 3.78 -7.64 -4.63
N LEU A 48 2.75 -6.82 -4.93
CA LEU A 48 2.93 -5.66 -5.80
C LEU A 48 3.86 -4.61 -5.15
N VAL A 49 3.85 -4.49 -3.83
CA VAL A 49 4.81 -3.68 -3.07
C VAL A 49 6.17 -4.38 -3.01
N GLN A 50 6.18 -5.66 -2.66
CA GLN A 50 7.42 -6.43 -2.49
C GLN A 50 8.28 -6.44 -3.76
N LEU A 51 7.67 -6.76 -4.91
CA LEU A 51 8.36 -6.90 -6.19
C LEU A 51 8.77 -5.55 -6.78
N MET A 52 8.12 -4.45 -6.37
CA MET A 52 8.55 -3.10 -6.74
C MET A 52 9.99 -2.84 -6.28
N HIS A 53 10.38 -3.32 -5.09
CA HIS A 53 11.74 -3.17 -4.57
C HIS A 53 12.80 -3.91 -5.39
N GLN A 54 12.41 -5.00 -6.07
CA GLN A 54 13.30 -5.79 -6.93
C GLN A 54 13.51 -5.16 -8.31
N CYS A 55 12.67 -4.21 -8.70
CA CYS A 55 12.80 -3.49 -9.95
C CYS A 55 13.83 -2.36 -9.82
N GLU A 56 14.66 -2.15 -10.84
CA GLU A 56 15.67 -1.06 -10.86
C GLU A 56 15.07 0.32 -10.58
N ILE A 57 13.81 0.52 -10.98
CA ILE A 57 13.06 1.77 -10.78
C ILE A 57 12.93 2.15 -9.30
N TRP A 58 13.00 1.20 -8.36
CA TRP A 58 13.02 1.50 -6.93
C TRP A 58 14.26 2.29 -6.52
N ARG A 59 15.42 1.90 -7.04
CA ARG A 59 16.70 2.58 -6.73
C ARG A 59 16.73 3.99 -7.29
N GLU A 60 16.08 4.21 -8.43
CA GLU A 60 15.99 5.51 -9.09
C GLU A 60 14.99 6.44 -8.40
N LEU A 61 13.77 5.96 -8.11
CA LEU A 61 12.66 6.83 -7.70
C LEU A 61 12.42 6.86 -6.18
N PHE A 62 12.54 5.73 -5.49
CA PHE A 62 12.08 5.63 -4.10
C PHE A 62 13.21 5.58 -3.08
N SER A 63 14.38 5.05 -3.45
CA SER A 63 15.55 5.06 -2.56
C SER A 63 16.01 6.47 -2.16
N PRO A 64 15.99 7.49 -3.06
CA PRO A 64 16.29 8.87 -2.67
C PRO A 64 15.29 9.48 -1.67
N LEU A 65 14.11 8.90 -1.52
CA LEU A 65 13.09 9.34 -0.56
C LEU A 65 13.28 8.72 0.83
N HIS A 66 14.42 8.08 1.10
CA HIS A 66 14.70 7.38 2.37
C HIS A 66 13.59 6.37 2.70
N ALA A 67 13.24 5.52 1.74
CA ALA A 67 12.09 4.63 1.83
C ALA A 67 12.42 3.22 2.37
N LEU A 68 11.52 2.66 3.18
CA LEU A 68 11.48 1.23 3.50
C LEU A 68 10.36 0.52 2.76
N ASN A 69 10.56 -0.77 2.46
CA ASN A 69 9.60 -1.63 1.78
C ASN A 69 9.27 -2.85 2.64
N PHE A 70 8.06 -2.88 3.17
CA PHE A 70 7.49 -3.95 3.99
C PHE A 70 6.43 -4.75 3.22
N GLY A 71 6.67 -4.98 1.93
CA GLY A 71 5.85 -5.84 1.10
C GLY A 71 6.07 -7.33 1.39
N ILE A 72 4.99 -8.09 1.54
CA ILE A 72 5.04 -9.56 1.64
C ILE A 72 4.05 -10.17 0.64
N GLY A 73 4.55 -10.99 -0.28
CA GLY A 73 3.72 -11.69 -1.24
C GLY A 73 2.66 -12.56 -0.58
N GLY A 74 1.43 -12.45 -1.08
CA GLY A 74 0.26 -13.17 -0.58
C GLY A 74 -0.46 -12.51 0.60
N ASP A 75 0.05 -11.42 1.16
CA ASP A 75 -0.64 -10.72 2.23
C ASP A 75 -2.03 -10.23 1.79
N SER A 76 -2.98 -10.37 2.72
CA SER A 76 -4.30 -9.77 2.69
C SER A 76 -4.35 -8.63 3.71
N THR A 77 -5.41 -7.83 3.69
CA THR A 77 -5.56 -6.66 4.59
C THR A 77 -5.35 -6.99 6.07
N GLN A 78 -5.88 -8.12 6.54
CA GLN A 78 -5.77 -8.52 7.95
C GLN A 78 -4.35 -8.92 8.37
N HIS A 79 -3.52 -9.39 7.43
CA HIS A 79 -2.12 -9.74 7.68
C HIS A 79 -1.28 -8.47 7.80
N VAL A 80 -1.49 -7.51 6.87
CA VAL A 80 -0.86 -6.18 6.94
C VAL A 80 -1.24 -5.46 8.22
N LEU A 81 -2.52 -5.49 8.60
CA LEU A 81 -3.00 -4.88 9.84
C LEU A 81 -2.27 -5.45 11.05
N TRP A 82 -2.17 -6.78 11.15
CA TRP A 82 -1.43 -7.44 12.21
C TRP A 82 0.04 -7.01 12.25
N ARG A 83 0.71 -6.97 11.10
CA ARG A 83 2.14 -6.58 11.03
C ARG A 83 2.39 -5.17 11.54
N LEU A 84 1.53 -4.22 11.17
CA LEU A 84 1.58 -2.84 11.66
C LEU A 84 1.36 -2.74 13.18
N GLU A 85 0.43 -3.53 13.73
CA GLU A 85 0.17 -3.56 15.18
C GLU A 85 1.33 -4.18 15.97
N ASN A 86 2.09 -5.07 15.34
CA ASN A 86 3.10 -5.92 15.99
C ASN A 86 4.55 -5.50 15.66
N GLY A 87 4.80 -4.19 15.53
CA GLY A 87 6.16 -3.66 15.63
C GLY A 87 6.69 -2.92 14.40
N GLU A 88 6.08 -3.09 13.22
CA GLU A 88 6.63 -2.49 11.99
C GLU A 88 6.49 -0.96 11.94
N LEU A 89 5.61 -0.37 12.76
CA LEU A 89 5.48 1.09 12.93
C LEU A 89 6.20 1.65 14.16
N GLU A 90 6.91 0.82 14.91
CA GLU A 90 7.60 1.28 16.13
C GLU A 90 8.96 1.89 15.78
N HIS A 91 9.46 2.80 16.63
CA HIS A 91 10.77 3.47 16.50
C HIS A 91 10.99 4.37 15.28
N ILE A 92 10.06 4.42 14.33
CA ILE A 92 10.09 5.29 13.16
C ILE A 92 9.08 6.43 13.26
N ARG A 93 9.29 7.48 12.46
CA ARG A 93 8.36 8.60 12.33
C ARG A 93 8.26 9.07 10.87
N PRO A 94 7.74 8.22 9.95
CA PRO A 94 7.66 8.56 8.54
C PRO A 94 6.73 9.76 8.30
N LYS A 95 7.00 10.49 7.23
CA LYS A 95 6.13 11.54 6.68
C LYS A 95 4.99 10.93 5.86
N ILE A 96 5.26 9.82 5.17
CA ILE A 96 4.26 9.14 4.33
C ILE A 96 4.29 7.63 4.55
N VAL A 97 3.11 7.02 4.67
CA VAL A 97 2.92 5.58 4.60
C VAL A 97 2.12 5.24 3.34
N VAL A 98 2.70 4.43 2.47
CA VAL A 98 2.07 3.93 1.24
C VAL A 98 1.49 2.54 1.51
N VAL A 99 0.20 2.37 1.29
CA VAL A 99 -0.55 1.13 1.49
C VAL A 99 -1.02 0.60 0.13
N TRP A 100 -0.67 -0.64 -0.18
CA TRP A 100 -1.16 -1.32 -1.38
C TRP A 100 -1.41 -2.80 -1.11
N VAL A 101 -2.65 -3.11 -0.71
CA VAL A 101 -3.09 -4.45 -0.35
C VAL A 101 -4.58 -4.60 -0.59
N GLY A 102 -5.01 -5.81 -0.92
CA GLY A 102 -6.43 -6.18 -0.98
C GLY A 102 -6.76 -7.15 -2.10
N THR A 103 -5.90 -7.30 -3.11
CA THR A 103 -6.20 -8.20 -4.24
C THR A 103 -6.16 -9.69 -3.85
N ASN A 104 -5.45 -10.04 -2.76
CA ASN A 104 -5.36 -11.41 -2.24
C ASN A 104 -6.46 -11.76 -1.23
N ASN A 105 -7.36 -10.82 -0.91
CA ASN A 105 -8.51 -11.09 -0.03
C ASN A 105 -9.58 -11.91 -0.76
N HIS A 106 -9.26 -13.11 -1.25
CA HIS A 106 -10.10 -13.91 -2.16
C HIS A 106 -11.50 -14.18 -1.60
N ASP A 107 -11.59 -14.57 -0.33
CA ASP A 107 -12.84 -15.00 0.32
C ASP A 107 -13.69 -13.86 0.92
N HIS A 108 -13.29 -12.61 0.68
CA HIS A 108 -13.94 -11.43 1.23
C HIS A 108 -14.72 -10.64 0.18
N THR A 109 -15.85 -10.04 0.55
CA THR A 109 -16.59 -9.12 -0.34
C THR A 109 -15.83 -7.80 -0.55
N PRO A 110 -16.11 -7.02 -1.61
CA PRO A 110 -15.52 -5.69 -1.78
C PRO A 110 -15.66 -4.79 -0.55
N GLU A 111 -16.80 -4.84 0.13
CA GLU A 111 -17.10 -4.04 1.34
C GLU A 111 -16.23 -4.48 2.52
N GLN A 112 -16.03 -5.78 2.69
CA GLN A 112 -15.13 -6.32 3.72
C GLN A 112 -13.68 -5.89 3.47
N VAL A 113 -13.19 -6.02 2.22
CA VAL A 113 -11.84 -5.58 1.84
C VAL A 113 -11.67 -4.08 2.07
N THR A 114 -12.67 -3.29 1.69
CA THR A 114 -12.70 -1.85 1.97
C THR A 114 -12.61 -1.57 3.47
N GLY A 115 -13.35 -2.32 4.30
CA GLY A 115 -13.26 -2.24 5.76
C GLY A 115 -11.87 -2.57 6.29
N GLY A 116 -11.20 -3.57 5.72
CA GLY A 116 -9.81 -3.91 6.03
C GLY A 116 -8.83 -2.79 5.71
N ILE A 117 -8.94 -2.19 4.51
CA ILE A 117 -8.12 -1.05 4.10
C ILE A 117 -8.38 0.16 5.01
N LYS A 118 -9.63 0.44 5.35
CA LYS A 118 -9.99 1.52 6.30
C LYS A 118 -9.38 1.28 7.69
N ALA A 119 -9.40 0.04 8.17
CA ALA A 119 -8.76 -0.31 9.45
C ALA A 119 -7.25 -0.06 9.42
N ILE A 120 -6.57 -0.40 8.32
CA ILE A 120 -5.15 -0.09 8.13
C ILE A 120 -4.91 1.43 8.18
N VAL A 121 -5.67 2.22 7.41
CA VAL A 121 -5.54 3.68 7.40
C VAL A 121 -5.78 4.26 8.80
N GLN A 122 -6.79 3.77 9.52
CA GLN A 122 -7.10 4.19 10.87
C GLN A 122 -5.97 3.86 11.85
N LEU A 123 -5.40 2.66 11.80
CA LEU A 123 -4.28 2.27 12.64
C LEU A 123 -3.06 3.15 12.38
N VAL A 124 -2.72 3.39 11.11
CA VAL A 124 -1.61 4.29 10.73
C VAL A 124 -1.85 5.69 11.29
N ASN A 125 -3.05 6.25 11.14
CA ASN A 125 -3.39 7.57 11.69
C ASN A 125 -3.30 7.63 13.23
N GLN A 126 -3.52 6.50 13.92
CA GLN A 126 -3.40 6.43 15.38
C GLN A 126 -1.95 6.32 15.84
N ARG A 127 -1.15 5.47 15.20
CA ARG A 127 0.25 5.20 15.59
C ARG A 127 1.23 6.23 15.04
N GLN A 128 0.94 6.78 13.87
CA GLN A 128 1.78 7.72 13.13
C GLN A 128 0.94 8.94 12.71
N PRO A 129 0.39 9.73 13.66
CA PRO A 129 -0.58 10.79 13.37
C PRO A 129 -0.03 11.93 12.51
N GLN A 130 1.30 12.09 12.44
CA GLN A 130 1.97 13.02 11.53
C GLN A 130 2.00 12.53 10.09
N ALA A 131 1.91 11.22 9.86
CA ALA A 131 2.09 10.65 8.53
C ALA A 131 0.86 10.92 7.66
N ARG A 132 1.10 11.22 6.39
CA ARG A 132 0.09 11.11 5.34
C ARG A 132 -0.01 9.65 4.90
N VAL A 133 -1.21 9.20 4.56
CA VAL A 133 -1.43 7.82 4.08
C VAL A 133 -1.79 7.87 2.60
N VAL A 134 -1.04 7.16 1.76
CA VAL A 134 -1.38 7.00 0.34
C VAL A 134 -1.86 5.58 0.14
N VAL A 135 -3.10 5.41 -0.33
CA VAL A 135 -3.68 4.10 -0.64
C VAL A 135 -3.75 3.95 -2.15
N LEU A 136 -3.02 2.97 -2.71
CA LEU A 136 -3.10 2.66 -4.12
C LEU A 136 -4.35 1.82 -4.41
N GLY A 137 -5.00 2.13 -5.53
CA GLY A 137 -6.08 1.30 -6.08
C GLY A 137 -5.60 -0.11 -6.42
N LEU A 138 -6.48 -1.09 -6.25
CA LEU A 138 -6.27 -2.45 -6.70
C LEU A 138 -6.31 -2.49 -8.24
N LEU A 139 -5.26 -3.04 -8.84
CA LEU A 139 -5.14 -3.18 -10.29
C LEU A 139 -6.10 -4.25 -10.83
N PRO A 140 -6.46 -4.19 -12.13
CA PRO A 140 -7.12 -5.31 -12.80
C PRO A 140 -6.20 -6.54 -12.83
N ARG A 141 -6.80 -7.73 -12.95
CA ARG A 141 -6.07 -9.01 -13.03
C ARG A 141 -6.78 -10.02 -13.93
N GLY A 142 -6.10 -11.10 -14.28
CA GLY A 142 -6.54 -12.13 -15.21
C GLY A 142 -6.49 -11.67 -16.67
N GLN A 143 -6.21 -12.56 -17.61
CA GLN A 143 -6.03 -12.20 -19.02
C GLN A 143 -7.29 -11.57 -19.63
N HIS A 144 -8.47 -12.11 -19.32
CA HIS A 144 -9.77 -11.70 -19.86
C HIS A 144 -10.69 -11.14 -18.76
N PRO A 145 -11.84 -10.51 -19.13
CA PRO A 145 -12.84 -10.08 -18.15
C PRO A 145 -13.22 -11.20 -17.17
N ASN A 146 -13.24 -10.90 -15.88
CA ASN A 146 -13.52 -11.87 -14.83
C ASN A 146 -14.03 -11.19 -13.56
N PRO A 147 -14.66 -11.93 -12.63
CA PRO A 147 -15.26 -11.35 -11.42
C PRO A 147 -14.28 -10.61 -10.51
N LEU A 148 -12.98 -10.95 -10.51
CA LEU A 148 -12.00 -10.26 -9.68
C LEU A 148 -11.68 -8.84 -10.17
N ARG A 149 -11.83 -8.56 -11.48
CA ARG A 149 -11.74 -7.18 -11.99
C ARG A 149 -12.87 -6.32 -11.45
N GLU A 150 -14.11 -6.85 -11.49
CA GLU A 150 -15.27 -6.15 -10.93
C GLU A 150 -15.15 -5.95 -9.41
N LYS A 151 -14.66 -6.97 -8.70
CA LYS A 151 -14.37 -6.87 -7.27
C LYS A 151 -13.36 -5.78 -6.96
N ASN A 152 -12.21 -5.77 -7.63
CA ASN A 152 -11.15 -4.78 -7.41
C ASN A 152 -11.64 -3.36 -7.77
N ARG A 153 -12.36 -3.20 -8.87
CA ARG A 153 -13.01 -1.93 -9.24
C ARG A 153 -13.96 -1.45 -8.15
N LYS A 154 -14.80 -2.33 -7.61
CA LYS A 154 -15.74 -1.99 -6.55
C LYS A 154 -15.02 -1.58 -5.25
N VAL A 155 -13.93 -2.27 -4.88
CA VAL A 155 -13.08 -1.86 -3.76
C VAL A 155 -12.53 -0.44 -4.00
N ASN A 156 -12.00 -0.16 -5.20
CA ASN A 156 -11.45 1.16 -5.51
C ASN A 156 -12.48 2.28 -5.39
N GLU A 157 -13.71 2.06 -5.87
CA GLU A 157 -14.82 3.01 -5.71
C GLU A 157 -15.12 3.31 -4.24
N LEU A 158 -15.26 2.26 -3.43
CA LEU A 158 -15.62 2.38 -2.02
C LEU A 158 -14.49 3.00 -1.19
N VAL A 159 -13.23 2.63 -1.45
CA VAL A 159 -12.05 3.22 -0.79
C VAL A 159 -11.91 4.69 -1.18
N ARG A 160 -12.02 5.03 -2.47
CA ARG A 160 -11.96 6.43 -2.94
C ARG A 160 -13.02 7.28 -2.25
N ALA A 161 -14.26 6.80 -2.19
CA ALA A 161 -15.35 7.49 -1.50
C ALA A 161 -15.08 7.63 0.01
N ALA A 162 -14.57 6.58 0.66
CA ALA A 162 -14.24 6.61 2.07
C ALA A 162 -13.11 7.60 2.40
N LEU A 163 -12.13 7.79 1.52
CA LEU A 163 -10.97 8.67 1.75
C LEU A 163 -11.20 10.12 1.33
N ALA A 164 -12.24 10.43 0.54
CA ALA A 164 -12.47 11.77 -0.01
C ALA A 164 -12.58 12.90 1.05
N GLY A 165 -13.01 12.57 2.28
CA GLY A 165 -13.11 13.52 3.40
C GLY A 165 -11.90 13.54 4.34
N HIS A 166 -10.87 12.73 4.10
CA HIS A 166 -9.72 12.61 4.99
C HIS A 166 -8.55 13.48 4.49
N PRO A 167 -8.21 14.59 5.18
CA PRO A 167 -7.24 15.58 4.67
C PRO A 167 -5.80 15.06 4.53
N ARG A 168 -5.47 13.96 5.22
CA ARG A 168 -4.15 13.32 5.20
C ARG A 168 -4.17 11.92 4.59
N ALA A 169 -5.29 11.47 4.03
CA ALA A 169 -5.37 10.19 3.33
C ALA A 169 -5.67 10.43 1.85
N HIS A 170 -4.85 9.85 0.98
CA HIS A 170 -4.89 10.08 -0.46
C HIS A 170 -5.14 8.75 -1.17
N PHE A 171 -6.21 8.67 -1.95
CA PHE A 171 -6.40 7.55 -2.87
C PHE A 171 -5.67 7.84 -4.18
N LEU A 172 -4.83 6.92 -4.64
CA LEU A 172 -4.16 6.99 -5.94
C LEU A 172 -4.63 5.84 -6.83
N ASP A 173 -5.29 6.19 -7.93
CA ASP A 173 -5.48 5.25 -9.05
C ASP A 173 -4.23 5.29 -9.93
N ALA A 174 -3.45 4.20 -9.90
CA ALA A 174 -2.17 4.12 -10.60
C ALA A 174 -2.25 3.24 -11.87
N ASP A 175 -3.44 2.77 -12.25
CA ASP A 175 -3.66 2.01 -13.49
C ASP A 175 -3.55 2.95 -14.72
N PRO A 176 -2.56 2.75 -15.61
CA PRO A 176 -2.43 3.54 -16.84
C PRO A 176 -3.43 3.11 -17.94
N GLY A 177 -4.27 2.12 -17.68
CA GLY A 177 -5.13 1.48 -18.68
C GLY A 177 -4.59 0.10 -19.11
N PHE A 178 -4.26 -0.76 -18.16
CA PHE A 178 -3.77 -2.12 -18.44
C PHE A 178 -4.77 -3.01 -19.17
N VAL A 179 -6.07 -2.74 -19.02
CA VAL A 179 -7.13 -3.42 -19.78
C VAL A 179 -7.29 -2.72 -21.12
N HIS A 180 -6.93 -3.40 -22.21
CA HIS A 180 -7.10 -2.90 -23.57
C HIS A 180 -8.56 -2.89 -24.02
N SER A 181 -8.84 -2.27 -25.17
CA SER A 181 -10.18 -2.14 -25.74
C SER A 181 -10.86 -3.49 -26.06
N ASP A 182 -10.07 -4.54 -26.29
CA ASP A 182 -10.56 -5.91 -26.48
C ASP A 182 -10.83 -6.66 -25.15
N GLY A 183 -10.63 -5.98 -24.02
CA GLY A 183 -10.80 -6.52 -22.68
C GLY A 183 -9.62 -7.36 -22.19
N THR A 184 -8.52 -7.48 -22.95
CA THR A 184 -7.34 -8.24 -22.55
C THR A 184 -6.36 -7.42 -21.72
N ILE A 185 -5.54 -8.10 -20.92
CA ILE A 185 -4.32 -7.53 -20.32
C ILE A 185 -3.12 -8.19 -21.01
N SER A 186 -2.17 -7.39 -21.48
CA SER A 186 -0.95 -7.89 -22.09
C SER A 186 -0.02 -8.54 -21.07
N HIS A 187 0.55 -9.70 -21.42
CA HIS A 187 1.60 -10.33 -20.61
C HIS A 187 2.90 -9.50 -20.58
N HIS A 188 3.08 -8.55 -21.49
CA HIS A 188 4.18 -7.60 -21.43
C HIS A 188 4.02 -6.62 -20.26
N ASP A 189 2.80 -6.31 -19.84
CA ASP A 189 2.53 -5.44 -18.69
C ASP A 189 2.42 -6.25 -17.39
N MET A 190 1.71 -7.39 -17.43
CA MET A 190 1.55 -8.32 -16.31
C MET A 190 1.88 -9.74 -16.75
N TYR A 191 3.08 -10.24 -16.41
CA TYR A 191 3.63 -11.48 -16.99
C TYR A 191 2.84 -12.75 -16.68
N ASP A 192 2.04 -12.74 -15.62
CA ASP A 192 1.09 -13.79 -15.24
C ASP A 192 -0.34 -13.24 -15.04
N TYR A 193 -0.62 -12.07 -15.62
CA TYR A 193 -1.88 -11.33 -15.50
C TYR A 193 -2.24 -10.93 -14.06
N LEU A 194 -1.24 -10.85 -13.17
CA LEU A 194 -1.38 -10.34 -11.81
C LEU A 194 -0.19 -9.44 -11.44
N HIS A 195 1.01 -9.96 -11.57
CA HIS A 195 2.24 -9.29 -11.21
C HIS A 195 2.77 -8.48 -12.38
N LEU A 196 3.15 -7.24 -12.09
CA LEU A 196 3.67 -6.31 -13.08
C LEU A 196 5.06 -6.73 -13.55
N SER A 197 5.31 -6.58 -14.85
CA SER A 197 6.65 -6.60 -15.40
C SER A 197 7.37 -5.27 -15.11
N ARG A 198 8.65 -5.15 -15.49
CA ARG A 198 9.36 -3.86 -15.49
C ARG A 198 8.63 -2.79 -16.31
N LEU A 199 8.03 -3.18 -17.44
CA LEU A 199 7.23 -2.29 -18.28
C LEU A 199 5.98 -1.83 -17.52
N GLY A 200 5.24 -2.76 -16.91
CA GLY A 200 4.04 -2.45 -16.13
C GLY A 200 4.31 -1.59 -14.90
N TYR A 201 5.43 -1.80 -14.20
CA TYR A 201 5.81 -0.98 -13.05
C TYR A 201 6.13 0.47 -13.41
N THR A 202 6.64 0.74 -14.62
CA THR A 202 7.11 2.07 -15.00
C THR A 202 6.05 3.18 -14.85
N PRO A 203 4.86 3.08 -15.47
CA PRO A 203 3.83 4.11 -15.31
C PRO A 203 3.28 4.19 -13.88
N VAL A 204 3.09 3.03 -13.22
CA VAL A 204 2.59 2.95 -11.83
C VAL A 204 3.53 3.70 -10.88
N CYS A 205 4.84 3.41 -10.96
CA CYS A 205 5.84 4.03 -10.09
C CYS A 205 5.99 5.53 -10.38
N ARG A 206 5.88 5.96 -11.65
CA ARG A 206 5.93 7.39 -11.99
C ARG A 206 4.75 8.17 -11.42
N ALA A 207 3.54 7.63 -11.52
CA ALA A 207 2.35 8.24 -10.93
C ALA A 207 2.49 8.37 -9.40
N LEU A 208 2.92 7.28 -8.74
CA LEU A 208 3.15 7.27 -7.30
C LEU A 208 4.24 8.25 -6.87
N HIS A 209 5.41 8.20 -7.53
CA HIS A 209 6.54 9.08 -7.22
C HIS A 209 6.16 10.56 -7.35
N SER A 210 5.42 10.93 -8.41
CA SER A 210 4.94 12.31 -8.58
C SER A 210 4.04 12.76 -7.43
N LEU A 211 3.16 11.89 -6.93
CA LEU A 211 2.33 12.20 -5.77
C LEU A 211 3.19 12.34 -4.51
N LEU A 212 4.12 11.41 -4.26
CA LEU A 212 5.00 11.45 -3.08
C LEU A 212 5.81 12.74 -3.02
N LEU A 213 6.41 13.17 -4.13
CA LEU A 213 7.16 14.43 -4.19
C LEU A 213 6.28 15.65 -3.85
N SER A 214 5.05 15.70 -4.39
CA SER A 214 4.10 16.76 -4.09
C SER A 214 3.76 16.82 -2.59
N LEU A 215 3.52 15.65 -1.97
CA LEU A 215 3.19 15.58 -0.54
C LEU A 215 4.39 15.94 0.36
N LEU A 216 5.60 15.47 0.02
CA LEU A 216 6.82 15.79 0.75
C LEU A 216 7.16 17.28 0.68
N ALA A 217 6.96 17.93 -0.47
CA ALA A 217 7.17 19.36 -0.63
C ALA A 217 6.20 20.21 0.22
N GLN A 218 4.95 19.78 0.34
CA GLN A 218 3.96 20.47 1.17
C GLN A 218 4.33 20.44 2.66
N ASP A 219 4.92 19.35 3.15
CA ASP A 219 5.41 19.26 4.53
C ASP A 219 6.60 20.19 4.79
N GLN A 220 7.47 20.41 3.79
CA GLN A 220 8.56 21.40 3.91
C GLN A 220 8.04 22.84 3.94
N GLY A 221 7.01 23.16 3.17
CA GLY A 221 6.39 24.48 3.16
C GLY A 221 5.64 24.86 4.45
N GLN A 222 5.11 23.87 5.18
CA GLN A 222 4.45 24.09 6.47
C GLN A 222 5.43 24.31 7.64
N ASN A 223 6.69 23.88 7.48
CA ASN A 223 7.75 24.03 8.49
C ASN A 223 8.69 25.23 8.24
N ALA A 224 8.37 26.11 7.29
CA ALA A 224 9.14 27.35 7.08
C ALA A 224 8.93 28.32 8.25
N PRO A 225 9.99 28.90 8.84
CA PRO A 225 9.84 29.94 9.87
C PRO A 225 9.04 31.12 9.31
N LEU A 226 8.06 31.62 10.07
CA LEU A 226 7.40 32.89 9.76
C LEU A 226 8.47 33.98 9.62
N PRO A 227 8.43 34.83 8.58
CA PRO A 227 9.34 35.97 8.50
C PRO A 227 9.13 36.83 9.74
N GLU A 228 10.21 37.11 10.46
CA GLU A 228 10.18 38.06 11.58
C GLU A 228 9.61 39.37 11.08
N SER A 229 8.50 39.80 11.69
CA SER A 229 7.95 41.14 11.47
C SER A 229 8.98 42.15 11.95
N THR A 230 9.74 42.73 11.03
CA THR A 230 10.54 43.91 11.30
C THR A 230 9.60 45.06 11.68
N SER A 231 9.96 45.70 12.79
CA SER A 231 9.24 46.71 13.58
C SER A 231 8.62 47.87 12.79
#